data_AF-A0AA35X206-F1
#
_entry.id   AF-A0AA35X206-F1
#
_cell.length_a   1.000
_cell.length_b   1.000
_cell.length_c   1.000
_cell.angle_alpha   90.00
_cell.angle_beta   90.00
_cell.angle_gamma   90.00
#
_symmetry.space_group_name_H-M   'P 1'
#
loop_
_entity.id
_entity.type
_entity.pdbx_description
1 polymer ?
#
loop_
_entity_poly.entity_id
_entity_poly.type
_entity_poly.pdbx_seq_one_letter_code
_entity_poly.pdbx_strand_id
1 'polypeptide(L)'
;MEAMRGLGVDRHLFGLYCVAKGTNTDPLPDLFTDKAFNLRFNLSTSQTPVRTTDRWRLERSSVCGGFGTVTDNGYGVSYLVYDDYVTWSVHSKRSSPRTDSQEFAECIRQAMDDLRRLFDA
;
A
#
# COMPACT_ATOMS: atom_id res chain seq x y z
N MET A 1 -13.75 7.21 -1.52
CA MET A 1 -14.47 7.20 -0.22
C MET A 1 -15.23 5.91 0.06
N GLU A 2 -15.51 5.04 -0.93
CA GLU A 2 -16.30 3.81 -0.72
C GLU A 2 -15.72 2.88 0.34
N ALA A 3 -14.41 2.61 0.30
CA ALA A 3 -13.73 1.79 1.30
C ALA A 3 -13.92 2.32 2.74
N MET A 4 -13.82 3.63 2.95
CA MET A 4 -14.02 4.26 4.27
C MET A 4 -15.46 4.15 4.77
N ARG A 5 -16.44 4.02 3.85
CA ARG A 5 -17.86 3.81 4.16
C ARG A 5 -18.21 2.34 4.33
N GLY A 6 -17.22 1.44 4.32
CA GLY A 6 -17.44 0.00 4.41
C GLY A 6 -17.96 -0.64 3.13
N LEU A 7 -17.92 0.06 2.00
CA LEU A 7 -18.37 -0.43 0.70
C LEU A 7 -17.22 -1.03 -0.15
N GLY A 8 -16.05 -1.26 0.47
CA GLY A 8 -14.94 -1.97 -0.15
C GLY A 8 -15.18 -3.49 -0.19
N VAL A 9 -14.59 -4.18 -1.16
CA VAL A 9 -14.87 -5.60 -1.43
C VAL A 9 -14.01 -6.56 -0.61
N ASP A 10 -12.76 -6.21 -0.31
CA ASP A 10 -11.77 -7.13 0.27
C ASP A 10 -12.25 -7.79 1.56
N ARG A 11 -12.77 -6.99 2.50
CA ARG A 11 -13.25 -7.49 3.80
C ARG A 11 -14.55 -8.28 3.68
N HIS A 12 -15.42 -7.90 2.75
CA HIS A 12 -16.67 -8.63 2.50
C HIS A 12 -16.38 -10.00 1.90
N LEU A 13 -15.55 -10.07 0.85
CA LEU A 13 -15.15 -11.33 0.22
C LEU A 13 -14.35 -12.22 1.18
N PHE A 14 -13.44 -11.64 1.99
CA PHE A 14 -12.74 -12.37 3.03
C PHE A 14 -13.70 -12.95 4.07
N GLY A 15 -14.72 -12.20 4.49
CA GLY A 15 -15.76 -12.68 5.40
C GLY A 15 -16.53 -13.87 4.84
N LEU A 16 -16.97 -13.80 3.58
CA LEU A 16 -17.64 -14.91 2.88
C LEU A 16 -16.73 -16.14 2.77
N TYR A 17 -15.44 -15.94 2.47
CA TYR A 17 -14.45 -17.02 2.44
C TYR A 17 -14.29 -17.70 3.81
N CYS A 18 -14.17 -16.91 4.88
CA CYS A 18 -14.10 -17.41 6.25
C CYS A 18 -15.35 -18.21 6.64
N VAL A 19 -16.54 -17.74 6.26
CA VAL A 19 -17.80 -18.46 6.51
C VAL A 19 -17.80 -19.79 5.76
N ALA A 20 -17.52 -19.80 4.45
CA ALA A 20 -17.47 -21.04 3.66
C ALA A 20 -16.49 -22.07 4.23
N LYS A 21 -15.31 -21.62 4.68
CA LYS A 21 -14.35 -22.48 5.38
C LYS A 21 -14.87 -22.95 6.74
N GLY A 22 -15.45 -22.07 7.54
CA GLY A 22 -15.97 -22.40 8.87
C GLY A 22 -17.18 -23.35 8.84
N THR A 23 -17.98 -23.32 7.78
CA THR A 23 -19.11 -24.22 7.56
C THR A 23 -18.75 -25.50 6.80
N ASN A 24 -17.46 -25.73 6.50
CA ASN A 24 -16.97 -26.86 5.71
C ASN A 24 -17.68 -27.01 4.34
N THR A 25 -17.93 -25.90 3.66
CA THR A 25 -18.51 -25.91 2.31
C THR A 25 -17.50 -26.52 1.33
N ASP A 26 -17.87 -27.65 0.73
CA ASP A 26 -17.05 -28.41 -0.22
C ASP A 26 -17.89 -28.88 -1.42
N PRO A 27 -17.52 -28.53 -2.68
CA PRO A 27 -16.38 -27.69 -3.03
C PRO A 27 -16.56 -26.24 -2.59
N LEU A 28 -15.44 -25.55 -2.36
CA LEU A 28 -15.46 -24.09 -2.20
C LEU A 28 -16.09 -23.44 -3.45
N PRO A 29 -16.83 -22.34 -3.31
CA PRO A 29 -17.30 -21.56 -4.44
C PRO A 29 -16.16 -21.19 -5.40
N ASP A 30 -16.39 -21.33 -6.70
CA ASP A 30 -15.40 -21.11 -7.77
C ASP A 30 -14.67 -19.76 -7.65
N LEU A 31 -15.36 -18.73 -7.18
CA LEU A 31 -14.78 -17.41 -6.92
C LEU A 31 -13.53 -17.48 -6.02
N PHE A 32 -13.54 -18.33 -4.99
CA PHE A 32 -12.43 -18.43 -4.03
C PHE A 32 -11.32 -19.39 -4.47
N THR A 33 -11.57 -20.19 -5.51
CA THR A 33 -10.56 -21.07 -6.13
C THR A 33 -9.94 -20.45 -7.37
N ASP A 34 -10.53 -19.36 -7.89
CA ASP A 34 -10.01 -18.61 -9.01
C ASP A 34 -8.60 -18.05 -8.74
N LYS A 35 -7.77 -18.00 -9.79
CA LYS A 35 -6.40 -17.47 -9.72
C LYS A 35 -6.38 -15.98 -9.40
N ALA A 36 -7.36 -15.22 -9.89
CA ALA A 36 -7.51 -13.79 -9.66
C ALA A 36 -7.70 -13.48 -8.18
N PHE A 37 -8.50 -14.28 -7.46
CA PHE A 37 -8.70 -14.12 -6.01
C PHE A 37 -7.38 -14.30 -5.22
N ASN A 38 -6.45 -15.08 -5.76
CA ASN A 38 -5.17 -15.39 -5.14
C ASN A 38 -4.03 -14.44 -5.55
N LEU A 39 -4.29 -13.43 -6.39
CA LEU A 39 -3.29 -12.43 -6.73
C LEU A 39 -2.81 -11.69 -5.47
N ARG A 40 -1.51 -11.39 -5.44
CA ARG A 40 -0.86 -10.78 -4.28
C ARG A 40 -0.60 -9.30 -4.53
N PHE A 41 -0.61 -8.52 -3.44
CA PHE A 41 -0.26 -7.11 -3.47
C PHE A 41 1.26 -6.93 -3.58
N ASN A 42 1.79 -6.91 -4.80
CA ASN A 42 3.21 -6.61 -5.04
C ASN A 42 3.57 -5.15 -4.73
N LEU A 43 2.58 -4.27 -4.57
CA LEU A 43 2.77 -2.93 -4.03
C LEU A 43 1.78 -2.76 -2.88
N SER A 44 2.30 -2.68 -1.66
CA SER A 44 1.52 -2.37 -0.47
C SER A 44 1.85 -0.95 -0.04
N THR A 45 0.82 -0.11 0.12
CA THR A 45 1.01 1.31 0.40
C THR A 45 0.22 1.79 1.61
N SER A 46 0.73 2.82 2.29
CA SER A 46 -0.06 3.56 3.27
C SER A 46 0.36 5.02 3.35
N GLN A 47 -0.63 5.89 3.56
CA GLN A 47 -0.39 7.25 4.02
C GLN A 47 -0.37 7.25 5.54
N THR A 48 0.67 7.84 6.13
CA THR A 48 0.65 8.19 7.55
C THR A 48 0.29 9.66 7.68
N PRO A 49 -0.89 10.02 8.23
CA PRO A 49 -1.26 11.41 8.38
C PRO A 49 -0.29 12.12 9.32
N VAL A 50 0.20 13.29 8.90
CA VAL A 50 0.96 14.21 9.75
C VAL A 50 0.00 15.12 10.49
N ARG A 51 0.46 15.76 11.58
CA ARG A 51 -0.32 16.77 12.32
C ARG A 51 -1.71 16.29 12.80
N THR A 52 -1.81 15.03 13.21
CA THR A 52 -3.08 14.46 13.71
C THR A 52 -3.60 15.10 15.00
N THR A 53 -2.80 15.92 15.69
CA THR A 53 -3.18 16.63 16.91
C THR A 53 -2.50 18.00 16.98
N ASP A 54 -3.08 18.93 17.74
CA ASP A 54 -2.52 20.28 17.98
C ASP A 54 -1.14 20.26 18.66
N ARG A 55 -0.78 19.12 19.26
CA ARG A 55 0.51 18.89 19.92
C ARG A 55 1.61 18.41 18.98
N TRP A 56 1.29 18.16 17.70
CA TRP A 56 2.28 17.71 16.74
C TRP A 56 3.38 18.76 16.56
N ARG A 57 4.64 18.31 16.59
CA ARG A 57 5.83 19.13 16.36
C ARG A 57 6.79 18.31 15.51
N LEU A 58 7.31 18.90 14.43
CA LEU A 58 8.24 18.24 13.51
C LEU A 58 9.48 17.72 14.26
N GLU A 59 10.03 18.53 15.18
CA GLU A 59 11.20 18.20 16.01
C GLU A 59 11.02 16.94 16.89
N ARG A 60 9.77 16.57 17.19
CA ARG A 60 9.43 15.43 18.06
C ARG A 60 8.75 14.28 17.32
N SER A 61 8.69 14.38 16.00
CA SER A 61 7.99 13.42 15.15
C SER A 61 8.98 12.74 14.22
N SER A 62 8.80 11.43 13.98
CA SER A 62 9.56 10.78 12.92
C SER A 62 9.15 11.35 11.57
N VAL A 63 10.11 11.79 10.78
CA VAL A 63 9.91 12.24 9.39
C VAL A 63 9.79 11.06 8.40
N CYS A 64 9.96 9.85 8.92
CA CYS A 64 9.98 8.60 8.18
C CYS A 64 9.13 7.55 8.92
N GLY A 65 8.23 6.90 8.20
CA GLY A 65 7.56 5.67 8.62
C GLY A 65 8.01 4.52 7.73
N GLY A 66 7.46 3.32 7.93
CA GLY A 66 7.73 2.24 6.99
C GLY A 66 7.23 0.90 7.44
N PHE A 67 7.03 0.02 6.47
CA PHE A 67 6.79 -1.40 6.64
C PHE A 67 7.43 -2.13 5.47
N GLY A 68 7.88 -3.37 5.69
CA GLY A 68 8.45 -4.19 4.63
C GLY A 68 7.40 -4.64 3.61
N THR A 69 7.84 -5.14 2.46
CA THR A 69 6.95 -5.74 1.47
C THR A 69 6.18 -6.96 2.03
N VAL A 70 4.94 -7.13 1.55
CA VAL A 70 4.06 -8.28 1.89
C VAL A 70 4.25 -9.48 0.94
N THR A 71 5.05 -9.32 -0.11
CA THR A 71 5.42 -10.40 -1.05
C THR A 71 6.94 -10.45 -1.25
N ASP A 72 7.47 -11.58 -1.72
CA ASP A 72 8.91 -11.72 -1.95
C ASP A 72 9.44 -10.78 -3.02
N ASN A 73 8.63 -10.52 -4.06
CA ASN A 73 8.99 -9.69 -5.22
C ASN A 73 8.18 -8.38 -5.26
N GLY A 74 7.89 -7.81 -4.09
CA GLY A 74 7.08 -6.60 -3.97
C GLY A 74 7.76 -5.46 -3.25
N TYR A 75 7.01 -4.38 -3.09
CA TYR A 75 7.39 -3.15 -2.39
C TYR A 75 6.41 -2.85 -1.26
N GLY A 76 6.96 -2.43 -0.12
CA GLY A 76 6.25 -1.67 0.91
C GLY A 76 6.58 -0.19 0.73
N VAL A 77 5.57 0.66 0.53
CA VAL A 77 5.76 2.09 0.31
C VAL A 77 4.88 2.90 1.26
N SER A 78 5.49 3.59 2.21
CA SER A 78 4.76 4.54 3.06
C SER A 78 5.12 5.96 2.70
N TYR A 79 4.18 6.88 2.84
CA TYR A 79 4.42 8.29 2.57
C TYR A 79 3.76 9.21 3.60
N LEU A 80 4.40 10.35 3.82
CA LEU A 80 3.92 11.44 4.67
C LEU A 80 3.81 12.70 3.79
N VAL A 81 2.62 13.28 3.75
CA VAL A 81 2.34 14.49 2.97
C VAL A 81 2.40 15.69 3.91
N TYR A 82 3.35 16.59 3.68
CA TYR A 82 3.46 17.88 4.36
C TYR A 82 2.97 18.99 3.42
N ASP A 83 2.93 20.23 3.92
CA ASP A 83 2.45 21.38 3.15
C ASP A 83 3.29 21.63 1.88
N ASP A 84 4.62 21.53 2.00
CA ASP A 84 5.56 21.89 0.91
C ASP A 84 6.30 20.69 0.28
N TYR A 85 6.18 19.50 0.88
CA TYR A 85 6.91 18.32 0.40
C TYR A 85 6.24 17.00 0.82
N VAL A 86 6.62 15.92 0.16
CA VAL A 86 6.20 14.55 0.50
C VAL A 86 7.44 13.73 0.82
N THR A 87 7.44 13.00 1.94
CA THR A 87 8.47 11.99 2.21
C THR A 87 7.98 10.61 1.82
N TRP A 88 8.87 9.81 1.24
CA TRP A 88 8.59 8.46 0.79
C TRP A 88 9.58 7.50 1.46
N SER A 89 9.07 6.39 1.99
CA SER A 89 9.88 5.27 2.47
C SER A 89 9.56 4.05 1.63
N VAL A 90 10.55 3.58 0.88
CA VAL A 90 10.43 2.45 -0.05
C VAL A 90 11.23 1.27 0.48
N HIS A 91 10.58 0.12 0.57
CA HIS A 91 11.17 -1.11 1.10
C HIS A 91 10.92 -2.29 0.15
N SER A 92 11.99 -2.98 -0.23
CA SER A 92 11.97 -4.26 -0.95
C SER A 92 12.91 -5.27 -0.29
N LYS A 93 12.76 -6.55 -0.61
CA LYS A 93 13.69 -7.58 -0.13
C LYS A 93 14.95 -7.58 -0.99
N ARG A 94 16.13 -7.49 -0.36
CA ARG A 94 17.43 -7.63 -1.06
C ARG A 94 17.60 -8.98 -1.76
N SER A 95 16.88 -10.01 -1.31
CA SER A 95 16.91 -11.34 -1.92
C SER A 95 16.12 -11.45 -3.23
N SER A 96 15.29 -10.45 -3.57
CA SER A 96 14.52 -10.44 -4.80
C SER A 96 15.34 -9.81 -5.93
N PRO A 97 15.61 -10.53 -7.02
CA PRO A 97 16.29 -9.96 -8.19
C PRO A 97 15.35 -9.07 -9.04
N ARG A 98 14.08 -8.95 -8.65
CA ARG A 98 13.04 -8.23 -9.41
C ARG A 98 12.71 -6.87 -8.84
N THR A 99 13.30 -6.51 -7.71
CA THR A 99 12.92 -5.30 -6.97
C THR A 99 14.14 -4.58 -6.42
N ASP A 100 14.18 -3.27 -6.60
CA ASP A 100 15.21 -2.40 -6.06
C ASP A 100 14.54 -1.15 -5.45
N SER A 101 14.78 -0.92 -4.16
CA SER A 101 14.12 0.18 -3.44
C SER A 101 14.59 1.55 -3.92
N GLN A 102 15.85 1.68 -4.33
CA GLN A 102 16.44 2.93 -4.79
C GLN A 102 15.96 3.25 -6.21
N GLU A 103 15.95 2.26 -7.10
CA GLU A 103 15.39 2.39 -8.45
C GLU A 103 13.91 2.78 -8.40
N PHE A 104 13.11 2.10 -7.55
CA PHE A 104 11.70 2.42 -7.44
C PHE A 104 11.45 3.81 -6.83
N ALA A 105 12.28 4.26 -5.89
CA ALA A 105 12.21 5.62 -5.36
C ALA A 105 12.52 6.68 -6.44
N GLU A 106 13.46 6.41 -7.34
CA GLU A 106 13.77 7.29 -8.47
C GLU A 106 12.61 7.34 -9.47
N CYS A 107 11.95 6.21 -9.72
CA CYS A 107 10.72 6.18 -10.52
C CYS A 107 9.59 7.02 -9.89
N ILE A 108 9.41 6.96 -8.57
CA ILE A 108 8.44 7.83 -7.87
C ILE A 108 8.81 9.30 -8.07
N ARG A 109 10.09 9.67 -7.87
CA ARG A 109 10.58 11.03 -8.05
C ARG A 109 10.29 11.55 -9.48
N GLN A 110 10.61 10.73 -10.49
CA GLN A 110 10.37 11.08 -11.88
C GLN A 110 8.88 11.25 -12.19
N ALA A 111 8.02 10.34 -11.70
CA ALA A 111 6.57 10.44 -11.87
C ALA A 111 5.99 11.72 -11.22
N MET A 112 6.51 12.12 -10.05
CA MET A 112 6.09 13.38 -9.39
C MET A 112 6.55 14.62 -10.19
N ASP A 113 7.75 14.61 -10.75
CA ASP A 113 8.23 15.68 -11.64
C ASP A 113 7.38 15.79 -12.91
N ASP A 114 7.00 14.66 -13.50
CA ASP A 114 6.15 14.65 -14.70
C ASP A 114 4.74 15.15 -14.41
N LEU A 115 4.16 14.78 -13.26
CA LEU A 115 2.89 15.35 -12.80
C LEU A 115 3.00 16.86 -12.61
N ARG A 116 4.07 17.35 -11.97
CA ARG A 116 4.28 18.80 -11.80
C ARG A 116 4.33 19.52 -13.15
N ARG A 117 5.12 19.03 -14.10
CA ARG A 117 5.21 19.60 -15.45
C ARG A 117 3.85 19.65 -16.17
N LEU A 118 3.02 18.64 -15.96
CA LEU A 118 1.68 18.59 -16.55
C LEU A 118 0.75 19.68 -16.00
N PHE A 119 0.89 20.03 -14.71
CA PHE A 119 0.07 21.08 -14.08
C PHE A 119 0.65 22.50 -14.22
N ASP A 120 1.95 22.62 -14.49
CA ASP A 120 2.62 23.91 -14.78
C ASP A 120 2.45 24.37 -16.25
N ALA A 121 1.90 23.51 -17.12
CA ALA A 121 1.63 23.78 -18.54
C ALA A 121 0.25 24.42 -18.75
#